data_AF-A0A1F9PZL5-F1
#
_entry.id   AF-A0A1F9PZL5-F1
#
_cell.length_a   1.000
_cell.length_b   1.000
_cell.length_c   1.000
_cell.angle_alpha   90.00
_cell.angle_beta   90.00
_cell.angle_gamma   90.00
#
_symmetry.space_group_name_H-M   'P 1'
#
loop_
_entity.id
_entity.type
_entity.pdbx_description
1 polymer ?
#
loop_
_entity_poly.entity_id
_entity_poly.type
_entity_poly.pdbx_seq_one_letter_code
_entity_poly.pdbx_strand_id
1 'polypeptide(L)'
;QTTPFVDKFYRVRDQIQSWVDPKVTHALLYQKDQSEGDYVRNYVIRFNARNNMAYRYSKGTLKNAVIINPGTFDPLSMLFLFRTQPLAVGFEFAAPVTDGDKAVVGKARVVRRETITTPAGEFDTFLVEPEIKDIGGVFRKSPSATLQVWITADERRIPVRVKSKVIVGSFSMDLTGYEGPKQPQASLLPTQPQHAKSLQQK
;
A
#
# COMPACT_ATOMS: atom_id res chain seq x y z
N GLN A 1 24.10 -3.17 5.20
CA GLN A 1 25.14 -4.20 4.96
C GLN A 1 24.55 -5.54 5.34
N THR A 2 24.58 -6.49 4.42
CA THR A 2 23.99 -7.83 4.59
C THR A 2 25.14 -8.82 4.72
N THR A 3 25.08 -9.70 5.71
CA THR A 3 26.14 -10.65 6.06
C THR A 3 26.31 -11.76 5.01
N PRO A 4 27.53 -12.31 4.83
CA PRO A 4 27.94 -13.03 3.63
C PRO A 4 27.70 -14.56 3.74
N PHE A 5 26.43 -14.99 3.84
CA PHE A 5 26.09 -16.41 3.66
C PHE A 5 24.73 -16.69 2.98
N VAL A 6 24.15 -15.73 2.26
CA VAL A 6 23.01 -15.99 1.35
C VAL A 6 23.28 -15.35 0.00
N ASP A 7 24.38 -15.77 -0.63
CA ASP A 7 24.64 -15.50 -2.04
C ASP A 7 24.45 -16.80 -2.82
N LYS A 8 23.18 -17.13 -3.06
CA LYS A 8 22.76 -18.18 -4.00
C LYS A 8 21.57 -17.67 -4.79
N PHE A 9 21.86 -16.82 -5.79
CA PHE A 9 21.11 -16.61 -7.03
C PHE A 9 19.60 -16.94 -7.04
N TYR A 10 18.82 -16.26 -6.20
CA TYR A 10 17.39 -16.10 -6.43
C TYR A 10 17.12 -14.62 -6.67
N ARG A 11 17.07 -14.20 -7.93
CA ARG A 11 16.55 -12.87 -8.29
C ARG A 11 15.07 -12.85 -7.91
N VAL A 12 14.75 -12.36 -6.73
CA VAL A 12 13.37 -11.99 -6.36
C VAL A 12 12.98 -10.83 -7.26
N ARG A 13 12.10 -11.11 -8.24
CA ARG A 13 11.54 -10.09 -9.13
C ARG A 13 10.04 -10.04 -8.85
N ASP A 14 9.73 -9.31 -7.80
CA ASP A 14 8.36 -9.14 -7.36
C ASP A 14 7.87 -7.75 -7.72
N GLN A 15 6.72 -7.70 -8.37
CA GLN A 15 6.00 -6.48 -8.64
C GLN A 15 4.63 -6.57 -7.99
N ILE A 16 4.37 -5.64 -7.08
CA ILE A 16 3.06 -5.50 -6.43
C ILE A 16 2.55 -4.10 -6.78
N GLN A 17 1.31 -4.04 -7.27
CA GLN A 17 0.63 -2.81 -7.59
C GLN A 17 -0.71 -2.76 -6.87
N SER A 18 -1.12 -1.57 -6.48
CA SER A 18 -2.44 -1.32 -5.93
C SER A 18 -2.98 0.00 -6.47
N TRP A 19 -4.27 0.02 -6.79
CA TRP A 19 -5.03 1.21 -7.11
C TRP A 19 -6.05 1.46 -6.02
N VAL A 20 -6.10 2.70 -5.56
CA VAL A 20 -6.93 3.18 -4.46
C VAL A 20 -7.82 4.30 -4.96
N ASP A 21 -9.05 4.34 -4.45
CA ASP A 21 -9.95 5.47 -4.64
C ASP A 21 -9.26 6.80 -4.25
N PRO A 22 -9.37 7.89 -5.02
CA PRO A 22 -8.65 9.15 -4.73
C PRO A 22 -8.94 9.74 -3.34
N LYS A 23 -10.10 9.44 -2.74
CA LYS A 23 -10.43 9.86 -1.36
C LYS A 23 -9.92 8.88 -0.31
N VAL A 24 -9.16 7.87 -0.71
CA VAL A 24 -8.58 6.81 0.12
C VAL A 24 -9.66 6.12 0.96
N THR A 25 -10.77 5.77 0.31
CA THR A 25 -11.89 5.11 1.00
C THR A 25 -11.88 3.59 0.85
N HIS A 26 -11.33 3.05 -0.24
CA HIS A 26 -11.25 1.61 -0.52
C HIS A 26 -10.22 1.31 -1.62
N ALA A 27 -9.82 0.05 -1.72
CA ALA A 27 -9.05 -0.45 -2.85
C ALA A 27 -9.94 -0.66 -4.09
N LEU A 28 -9.38 -0.42 -5.26
CA LEU A 28 -10.01 -0.64 -6.57
C LEU A 28 -9.44 -1.87 -7.26
N LEU A 29 -8.12 -2.04 -7.18
CA LEU A 29 -7.40 -3.17 -7.74
C LEU A 29 -6.14 -3.46 -6.97
N TYR A 30 -5.78 -4.74 -6.91
CA TYR A 30 -4.47 -5.20 -6.47
C TYR A 30 -3.92 -6.19 -7.48
N GLN A 31 -2.66 -6.06 -7.85
CA GLN A 31 -1.96 -6.98 -8.73
C GLN A 31 -0.65 -7.42 -8.09
N LYS A 32 -0.39 -8.72 -8.15
CA LYS A 32 0.87 -9.31 -7.71
C LYS A 32 1.42 -10.19 -8.82
N ASP A 33 2.62 -9.87 -9.25
CA ASP A 33 3.47 -10.68 -10.12
C ASP A 33 4.72 -11.04 -9.33
N GLN A 34 4.84 -12.31 -8.93
CA GLN A 34 5.92 -12.79 -8.07
C GLN A 34 6.69 -13.89 -8.78
N SER A 35 8.01 -13.78 -8.76
CA SER A 35 8.93 -14.75 -9.36
C SER A 35 10.16 -14.90 -8.48
N GLU A 36 10.20 -16.00 -7.72
CA GLU A 36 11.24 -16.33 -6.74
C GLU A 36 11.77 -17.74 -7.00
N GLY A 37 12.85 -17.85 -7.77
CA GLY A 37 13.33 -19.16 -8.23
C GLY A 37 12.28 -19.87 -9.07
N ASP A 38 11.89 -21.07 -8.64
CA ASP A 38 10.84 -21.87 -9.30
C ASP A 38 9.42 -21.47 -8.87
N TYR A 39 9.29 -20.59 -7.88
CA TYR A 39 8.01 -20.13 -7.39
C TYR A 39 7.49 -18.93 -8.19
N VAL A 40 6.40 -19.13 -8.93
CA VAL A 40 5.72 -18.07 -9.68
C VAL A 40 4.28 -17.93 -9.22
N ARG A 41 3.88 -16.71 -8.85
CA ARG A 41 2.50 -16.40 -8.43
C ARG A 41 2.03 -15.08 -9.04
N ASN A 42 1.12 -15.18 -10.01
CA ASN A 42 0.55 -14.03 -10.70
C ASN A 42 -0.97 -13.99 -10.49
N TYR A 43 -1.49 -12.92 -9.91
CA TYR A 43 -2.92 -12.73 -9.74
C TYR A 43 -3.32 -11.26 -9.62
N VAL A 44 -4.59 -11.01 -9.93
CA VAL A 44 -5.24 -9.71 -9.83
C VAL A 44 -6.47 -9.85 -8.94
N ILE A 45 -6.71 -8.88 -8.06
CA ILE A 45 -7.94 -8.76 -7.28
C ILE A 45 -8.68 -7.52 -7.78
N ARG A 46 -9.95 -7.69 -8.14
CA ARG A 46 -10.85 -6.60 -8.50
C ARG A 46 -11.85 -6.39 -7.37
N PHE A 47 -11.94 -5.16 -6.89
CA PHE A 47 -12.85 -4.79 -5.82
C PHE A 47 -14.13 -4.22 -6.41
N ASN A 48 -15.27 -4.78 -6.00
CA ASN A 48 -16.58 -4.28 -6.34
C ASN A 48 -17.28 -3.80 -5.07
N ALA A 49 -17.10 -2.51 -4.77
CA ALA A 49 -17.69 -1.88 -3.60
C ALA A 49 -19.24 -1.83 -3.63
N ARG A 50 -19.86 -1.86 -4.82
CA ARG A 50 -21.33 -1.87 -4.93
C ARG A 50 -21.93 -3.20 -4.49
N ASN A 51 -21.25 -4.29 -4.83
CA ASN A 51 -21.72 -5.64 -4.53
C ASN A 51 -21.08 -6.23 -3.26
N ASN A 52 -20.20 -5.48 -2.58
CA ASN A 52 -19.44 -5.95 -1.41
C ASN A 52 -18.65 -7.24 -1.71
N MET A 53 -18.00 -7.30 -2.89
CA MET A 53 -17.25 -8.48 -3.33
C MET A 53 -15.84 -8.11 -3.81
N ALA A 54 -14.86 -8.95 -3.49
CA ALA A 54 -13.53 -8.96 -4.10
C ALA A 54 -13.36 -10.24 -4.95
N TYR A 55 -12.92 -10.08 -6.20
CA TYR A 55 -12.76 -11.18 -7.15
C TYR A 55 -11.29 -11.38 -7.49
N ARG A 56 -10.75 -12.56 -7.18
CA ARG A 56 -9.36 -12.92 -7.45
C ARG A 56 -9.26 -13.72 -8.74
N TYR A 57 -8.51 -13.20 -9.71
CA TYR A 57 -8.23 -13.82 -10.99
C TYR A 57 -6.77 -14.24 -11.09
N SER A 58 -6.51 -15.36 -11.76
CA SER A 58 -5.15 -15.76 -12.17
C SER A 58 -5.19 -16.24 -13.61
N LYS A 59 -4.30 -15.69 -14.45
CA LYS A 59 -4.27 -15.94 -15.91
C LYS A 59 -5.66 -15.74 -16.57
N GLY A 60 -6.40 -14.71 -16.15
CA GLY A 60 -7.74 -14.39 -16.65
C GLY A 60 -8.89 -15.25 -16.10
N THR A 61 -8.61 -16.35 -15.41
CA THR A 61 -9.65 -17.21 -14.81
C THR A 61 -9.98 -16.76 -13.39
N LEU A 62 -11.27 -16.69 -13.05
CA LEU A 62 -11.72 -16.47 -11.68
C LEU A 62 -11.30 -17.65 -10.81
N LYS A 63 -10.55 -17.38 -9.74
CA LYS A 63 -10.06 -18.39 -8.79
C LYS A 63 -10.77 -18.34 -7.46
N ASN A 64 -11.18 -17.15 -7.02
CA ASN A 64 -11.90 -16.98 -5.77
C ASN A 64 -12.76 -15.72 -5.80
N ALA A 65 -13.80 -15.70 -4.97
CA ALA A 65 -14.62 -14.53 -4.70
C ALA A 65 -14.89 -14.45 -3.20
N VAL A 66 -14.61 -13.30 -2.59
CA VAL A 66 -14.71 -13.11 -1.14
C VAL A 66 -15.66 -11.95 -0.86
N ILE A 67 -16.57 -12.16 0.09
CA ILE A 67 -17.42 -11.08 0.62
C ILE A 67 -16.52 -10.11 1.40
N ILE A 68 -16.64 -8.82 1.11
CA ILE A 68 -15.86 -7.76 1.74
C ILE A 68 -16.78 -6.73 2.40
N ASN A 69 -16.28 -6.05 3.42
CA ASN A 69 -17.01 -4.94 4.03
C ASN A 69 -16.80 -3.65 3.23
N PRO A 70 -17.72 -2.67 3.30
CA PRO A 70 -17.47 -1.34 2.79
C PRO A 70 -16.15 -0.78 3.33
N GLY A 71 -15.38 -0.11 2.47
CA GLY A 71 -14.08 0.46 2.84
C GLY A 71 -12.93 -0.54 2.93
N THR A 72 -13.05 -1.71 2.29
CA THR A 72 -11.98 -2.74 2.29
C THR A 72 -10.78 -2.31 1.45
N PHE A 73 -9.59 -2.53 2.01
CA PHE A 73 -8.29 -2.32 1.38
C PHE A 73 -7.64 -3.66 0.99
N ASP A 74 -6.64 -3.61 0.11
CA ASP A 74 -5.64 -4.66 -0.07
C ASP A 74 -4.39 -4.40 0.80
N PRO A 75 -3.48 -5.39 0.98
CA PRO A 75 -2.33 -5.25 1.86
C PRO A 75 -1.39 -4.08 1.54
N LEU A 76 -1.27 -3.67 0.26
CA LEU A 76 -0.43 -2.56 -0.15
C LEU A 76 -1.17 -1.22 -0.01
N SER A 77 -2.43 -1.15 -0.44
CA SER A 77 -3.28 0.04 -0.31
C SER A 77 -3.48 0.49 1.13
N MET A 78 -3.38 -0.42 2.10
CA MET A 78 -3.43 -0.11 3.53
C MET A 78 -2.42 0.97 3.93
N LEU A 79 -1.27 1.05 3.23
CA LEU A 79 -0.28 2.11 3.43
C LEU A 79 -0.82 3.50 3.10
N PHE A 80 -1.78 3.62 2.19
CA PHE A 80 -2.41 4.90 1.87
C PHE A 80 -3.35 5.34 2.99
N LEU A 81 -3.98 4.42 3.73
CA LEU A 81 -4.89 4.82 4.81
C LEU A 81 -4.17 5.66 5.86
N PHE A 82 -2.88 5.42 6.11
CA PHE A 82 -2.08 6.24 7.03
C PHE A 82 -2.12 7.75 6.72
N ARG A 83 -2.35 8.14 5.46
CA ARG A 83 -2.53 9.55 5.04
C ARG A 83 -3.78 10.21 5.62
N THR A 84 -4.75 9.40 6.05
CA THR A 84 -6.05 9.86 6.56
C THR A 84 -6.16 9.75 8.07
N GLN A 85 -5.17 9.16 8.74
CA GLN A 85 -5.24 8.86 10.16
C GLN A 85 -4.44 9.88 11.00
N PRO A 86 -4.90 10.18 12.23
CA PRO A 86 -4.11 10.94 13.19
C PRO A 86 -2.98 10.03 13.71
N LEU A 87 -1.83 10.01 13.02
CA LEU A 87 -0.66 9.27 13.49
C LEU A 87 -0.08 9.94 14.74
N ALA A 88 -0.65 9.62 15.90
CA ALA A 88 -0.18 10.06 17.22
C ALA A 88 0.27 8.83 18.02
N VAL A 89 1.27 9.00 18.88
CA VAL A 89 1.77 7.88 19.70
C VAL A 89 0.65 7.30 20.57
N GLY A 90 0.51 5.97 20.55
CA GLY A 90 -0.57 5.25 21.22
C GLY A 90 -1.86 5.13 20.40
N PHE A 91 -1.97 5.83 19.27
CA PHE A 91 -3.13 5.70 18.39
C PHE A 91 -3.19 4.29 17.78
N GLU A 92 -4.38 3.68 17.85
CA GLU A 92 -4.70 2.41 17.23
C GLU A 92 -5.78 2.64 16.17
N PHE A 93 -5.65 1.94 15.05
CA PHE A 93 -6.69 1.95 14.03
C PHE A 93 -6.87 0.57 13.42
N ALA A 94 -8.04 0.37 12.83
CA ALA A 94 -8.45 -0.86 12.21
C ALA A 94 -9.15 -0.58 10.89
N ALA A 95 -8.94 -1.43 9.90
CA ALA A 95 -9.65 -1.37 8.62
C ALA A 95 -9.88 -2.78 8.07
N PRO A 96 -10.97 -3.01 7.33
CA PRO A 96 -11.15 -4.26 6.64
C PRO A 96 -10.11 -4.40 5.51
N VAL A 97 -9.47 -5.58 5.42
CA VAL A 97 -8.42 -5.89 4.45
C VAL A 97 -8.67 -7.25 3.84
N THR A 98 -8.39 -7.42 2.55
CA THR A 98 -8.41 -8.73 1.88
C THR A 98 -7.20 -8.92 0.97
N ASP A 99 -6.63 -10.13 0.98
CA ASP A 99 -5.62 -10.57 0.02
C ASP A 99 -6.23 -11.35 -1.17
N GLY A 100 -7.56 -11.38 -1.26
CA GLY A 100 -8.33 -12.09 -2.27
C GLY A 100 -8.54 -13.57 -1.97
N ASP A 101 -7.90 -14.10 -0.91
CA ASP A 101 -8.17 -15.44 -0.37
C ASP A 101 -9.06 -15.33 0.88
N LYS A 102 -8.83 -14.33 1.74
CA LYS A 102 -9.66 -14.05 2.92
C LYS A 102 -9.83 -12.56 3.18
N ALA A 103 -10.97 -12.19 3.78
CA ALA A 103 -11.22 -10.86 4.32
C ALA A 103 -11.08 -10.89 5.85
N VAL A 104 -10.34 -9.93 6.39
CA VAL A 104 -10.03 -9.80 7.82
C VAL A 104 -10.10 -8.33 8.25
N VAL A 105 -10.03 -8.07 9.54
CA VAL A 105 -9.81 -6.71 10.06
C VAL A 105 -8.34 -6.56 10.39
N GLY A 106 -7.62 -5.80 9.57
CA GLY A 106 -6.25 -5.41 9.84
C GLY A 106 -6.23 -4.34 10.94
N LYS A 107 -5.32 -4.47 11.89
CA LYS A 107 -5.11 -3.52 12.98
C LYS A 107 -3.67 -3.05 13.00
N ALA A 108 -3.42 -1.82 13.40
CA ALA A 108 -2.07 -1.36 13.69
C ALA A 108 -2.06 -0.30 14.79
N ARG A 109 -0.89 -0.15 15.42
CA ARG A 109 -0.67 0.82 16.49
C ARG A 109 0.54 1.69 16.18
N VAL A 110 0.43 2.98 16.51
CA VAL A 110 1.55 3.91 16.51
C VAL A 110 2.32 3.73 17.81
N VAL A 111 3.56 3.27 17.71
CA VAL A 111 4.37 2.86 18.86
C VAL A 111 5.11 4.03 19.47
N ARG A 112 5.80 4.82 18.64
CA ARG A 112 6.63 5.94 19.05
C ARG A 112 6.95 6.84 17.85
N ARG A 113 7.42 8.06 18.13
CA ARG A 113 7.98 8.98 17.15
C ARG A 113 9.49 8.96 17.26
N GLU A 114 10.19 8.93 16.14
CA GLU A 114 11.65 8.98 16.09
C GLU A 114 12.13 9.52 14.74
N THR A 115 13.34 10.08 14.73
CA THR A 115 14.02 10.45 13.50
C THR A 115 14.82 9.26 12.99
N ILE A 116 14.67 8.94 11.70
CA ILE A 116 15.48 7.91 11.04
C ILE A 116 16.17 8.44 9.78
N THR A 117 17.36 7.90 9.50
CA THR A 117 18.08 8.15 8.26
C THR A 117 17.88 6.99 7.28
N THR A 118 17.63 7.34 6.03
CA THR A 118 17.54 6.45 4.86
C THR A 118 18.43 7.01 3.75
N PRO A 119 18.71 6.26 2.66
CA PRO A 119 19.42 6.83 1.51
C PRO A 119 18.71 8.03 0.87
N ALA A 120 17.39 8.17 1.05
CA ALA A 120 16.62 9.35 0.60
C ALA A 120 16.74 10.57 1.52
N GLY A 121 17.42 10.46 2.67
CA GLY A 121 17.59 11.54 3.64
C GLY A 121 17.13 11.17 5.05
N GLU A 122 17.10 12.19 5.91
CA GLU A 122 16.64 12.11 7.29
C GLU A 122 15.16 12.50 7.39
N PHE A 123 14.40 11.72 8.15
CA PHE A 123 12.96 11.91 8.30
C PHE A 123 12.55 11.80 9.77
N ASP A 124 11.76 12.75 10.23
CA ASP A 124 10.96 12.59 11.44
C ASP A 124 9.76 11.69 11.13
N THR A 125 9.58 10.63 11.92
CA THR A 125 8.68 9.53 11.59
C THR A 125 7.93 9.00 12.79
N PHE A 126 6.79 8.38 12.51
CA PHE A 126 6.09 7.49 13.42
C PHE A 126 6.41 6.04 13.08
N LEU A 127 6.82 5.27 14.07
CA LEU A 127 6.89 3.81 13.98
C LEU A 127 5.49 3.23 14.18
N VAL A 128 5.02 2.50 13.17
CA VAL A 128 3.75 1.79 13.19
C VAL A 128 3.98 0.28 13.14
N GLU A 129 3.27 -0.44 14.01
CA GLU A 129 3.29 -1.90 14.08
C GLU A 129 1.90 -2.45 13.74
N PRO A 130 1.72 -3.09 12.57
CA PRO A 130 0.52 -3.85 12.28
C PRO A 130 0.47 -5.18 13.03
N GLU A 131 -0.74 -5.61 13.39
CA GLU A 131 -1.00 -6.99 13.83
C GLU A 131 -0.78 -7.95 12.67
N ILE A 132 0.06 -8.96 12.88
CA ILE A 132 0.45 -9.90 11.83
C ILE A 132 -0.27 -11.25 11.88
N LYS A 133 -1.16 -11.45 12.86
CA LYS A 133 -1.82 -12.75 13.14
C LYS A 133 -2.55 -13.33 11.93
N ASP A 134 -3.08 -12.44 11.09
CA ASP A 134 -3.86 -12.78 9.90
C ASP A 134 -3.04 -12.69 8.61
N ILE A 135 -1.75 -12.36 8.68
CA ILE A 135 -0.90 -12.32 7.50
C ILE A 135 -0.45 -13.74 7.14
N GLY A 136 -0.67 -14.14 5.89
CA GLY A 136 -0.27 -15.45 5.37
C GLY A 136 1.24 -15.60 5.21
N GLY A 137 1.66 -16.74 4.64
CA GLY A 137 3.07 -16.99 4.31
C GLY A 137 3.95 -17.23 5.54
N VAL A 138 5.13 -16.62 5.55
CA VAL A 138 6.18 -16.82 6.58
C VAL A 138 5.76 -16.35 7.98
N PHE A 139 4.82 -15.40 8.06
CA PHE A 139 4.30 -14.85 9.32
C PHE A 139 3.45 -15.86 10.09
N ARG A 140 2.60 -16.64 9.40
CA ARG A 140 1.77 -17.68 10.03
C ARG A 140 2.58 -18.74 10.79
N LYS A 141 3.82 -19.00 10.34
CA LYS A 141 4.73 -19.98 10.96
C LYS A 141 5.65 -19.36 12.00
N SER A 142 5.56 -18.05 12.26
CA SER A 142 6.50 -17.29 13.09
C SER A 142 5.76 -16.55 14.21
N PRO A 143 5.49 -17.20 15.36
CA PRO A 143 4.74 -16.57 16.47
C PRO A 143 5.40 -15.29 17.02
N SER A 144 6.72 -15.18 16.91
CA SER A 144 7.53 -14.02 17.32
C SER A 144 7.85 -13.08 16.17
N ALA A 145 7.17 -13.19 15.03
CA ALA A 145 7.41 -12.30 13.92
C ALA A 145 7.02 -10.85 14.26
N THR A 146 7.72 -9.92 13.65
CA THR A 146 7.44 -8.49 13.76
C THR A 146 7.40 -7.88 12.38
N LEU A 147 6.53 -6.89 12.21
CA LEU A 147 6.48 -6.03 11.04
C LEU A 147 6.41 -4.59 11.55
N GLN A 148 7.32 -3.76 11.07
CA GLN A 148 7.50 -2.38 11.49
C GLN A 148 7.56 -1.48 10.27
N VAL A 149 6.78 -0.42 10.26
CA VAL A 149 6.72 0.56 9.17
C VAL A 149 6.96 1.95 9.74
N TRP A 150 7.97 2.64 9.22
CA TRP A 150 8.25 4.04 9.57
C TRP A 150 7.58 4.94 8.54
N ILE A 151 6.78 5.88 9.03
CA ILE A 151 5.96 6.76 8.22
C ILE A 151 6.29 8.20 8.58
N THR A 152 6.50 9.09 7.60
CA THR A 152 6.82 10.50 7.88
C THR A 152 5.76 11.17 8.77
N ALA A 153 6.24 12.03 9.66
CA ALA A 153 5.40 12.79 10.58
C ALA A 153 4.71 14.00 9.91
N ASP A 154 5.10 14.35 8.68
CA ASP A 154 4.45 15.38 7.86
C ASP A 154 3.09 14.92 7.29
N GLU A 155 2.38 15.84 6.65
CA GLU A 155 1.05 15.57 6.07
C GLU A 155 1.07 14.52 4.95
N ARG A 156 2.22 14.25 4.35
CA ARG A 156 2.34 13.32 3.21
C ARG A 156 2.28 11.86 3.67
N ARG A 157 2.63 11.59 4.94
CA ARG A 157 2.62 10.26 5.59
C ARG A 157 3.27 9.19 4.70
N ILE A 158 4.48 9.46 4.23
CA ILE A 158 5.22 8.59 3.32
C ILE A 158 5.86 7.45 4.12
N PRO A 159 5.64 6.17 3.76
CA PRO A 159 6.44 5.07 4.30
C PRO A 159 7.89 5.20 3.82
N VAL A 160 8.82 5.33 4.77
CA VAL A 160 10.25 5.54 4.48
C VAL A 160 11.11 4.33 4.81
N ARG A 161 10.62 3.42 5.66
CA ARG A 161 11.31 2.15 5.97
C ARG A 161 10.30 1.08 6.36
N VAL A 162 10.58 -0.15 5.95
CA VAL A 162 9.86 -1.35 6.41
C VAL A 162 10.89 -2.34 6.94
N LYS A 163 10.70 -2.83 8.16
CA LYS A 163 11.49 -3.93 8.73
C LYS A 163 10.59 -5.06 9.13
N SER A 164 11.05 -6.27 8.87
CA SER A 164 10.35 -7.48 9.29
C SER A 164 11.34 -8.49 9.83
N LYS A 165 10.97 -9.15 10.92
CA LYS A 165 11.68 -10.29 11.47
C LYS A 165 10.73 -11.48 11.50
N VAL A 166 11.17 -12.61 11.01
CA VAL A 166 10.48 -13.90 11.02
C VAL A 166 11.45 -14.99 11.50
N ILE A 167 10.98 -16.20 11.74
CA ILE A 167 11.86 -17.29 12.23
C ILE A 167 13.03 -17.55 11.29
N VAL A 168 12.80 -17.44 9.98
CA VAL A 168 13.78 -17.77 8.94
C VAL A 168 14.69 -16.60 8.55
N GLY A 169 14.62 -15.46 9.24
CA GLY A 169 15.48 -14.31 8.99
C GLY A 169 14.79 -12.97 9.16
N SER A 170 15.41 -11.92 8.63
CA SER A 170 14.87 -10.56 8.68
C SER A 170 15.15 -9.84 7.37
N PHE A 171 14.27 -8.92 6.99
CA PHE A 171 14.50 -8.02 5.88
C PHE A 171 14.27 -6.56 6.31
N SER A 172 14.94 -5.65 5.61
CA SER A 172 14.76 -4.21 5.73
C SER A 172 14.66 -3.62 4.33
N MET A 173 13.71 -2.73 4.12
CA MET A 173 13.54 -1.95 2.91
C MET A 173 13.58 -0.47 3.29
N ASP A 174 14.42 0.31 2.61
CA ASP A 174 14.59 1.73 2.87
C ASP A 174 14.21 2.54 1.63
N LEU A 175 13.59 3.69 1.84
CA LEU A 175 13.34 4.65 0.78
C LEU A 175 14.67 5.17 0.23
N THR A 176 14.85 5.07 -1.08
CA THR A 176 16.04 5.57 -1.79
C THR A 176 15.79 6.87 -2.54
N GLY A 177 14.53 7.16 -2.87
CA GLY A 177 14.11 8.41 -3.48
C GLY A 177 12.59 8.48 -3.58
N TYR A 178 12.05 9.69 -3.73
CA TYR A 178 10.62 9.93 -3.90
C TYR A 178 10.40 11.07 -4.88
N GLU A 179 9.67 10.78 -5.96
CA GLU A 179 9.14 11.80 -6.86
C GLU A 179 7.64 11.96 -6.60
N GLY A 180 7.25 13.14 -6.12
CA GLY A 180 5.85 13.45 -5.88
C GLY A 180 5.04 13.59 -7.18
N PRO A 181 3.69 13.59 -7.09
CA PRO A 181 2.86 13.86 -8.25
C PRO A 181 3.23 15.21 -8.86
N LYS A 182 3.52 15.22 -10.16
CA LYS A 182 3.68 16.45 -10.92
C LYS A 182 2.33 17.16 -10.88
N GLN A 183 2.29 18.36 -10.30
CA GLN A 183 1.11 19.22 -10.32
C GLN A 183 0.63 19.33 -11.78
N PRO A 184 -0.68 19.20 -12.07
CA PRO A 184 -1.19 19.54 -13.38
C PRO A 184 -0.76 20.98 -13.69
N GLN A 185 -0.02 21.18 -14.78
CA GLN A 185 0.29 22.53 -15.24
C GLN A 185 -1.04 23.26 -15.47
N ALA A 186 -1.28 24.33 -14.73
CA ALA A 186 -2.52 25.11 -14.75
C ALA A 186 -2.73 25.91 -16.06
N SER A 187 -2.15 25.48 -17.19
CA SER A 187 -1.99 26.28 -18.39
C SER A 187 -2.54 25.59 -19.64
N LEU A 188 -3.75 25.03 -19.60
CA LEU A 188 -4.57 24.75 -20.78
C LEU A 188 -6.07 24.78 -20.39
N LEU A 189 -6.52 25.82 -19.71
CA LEU A 189 -7.93 26.18 -19.84
C LEU A 189 -8.04 26.98 -21.14
N PRO A 190 -8.78 26.52 -22.16
CA PRO A 190 -9.11 27.37 -23.28
C PRO A 190 -9.84 28.59 -22.72
N THR A 191 -9.31 29.78 -22.99
CA THR A 191 -9.98 31.06 -22.71
C THR A 191 -11.37 30.98 -23.34
N GLN A 192 -12.41 31.07 -22.50
CA GLN A 192 -13.76 31.24 -23.02
C GLN A 192 -13.76 32.49 -23.89
N PRO A 193 -14.26 32.44 -25.15
CA PRO A 193 -14.37 33.64 -25.96
C PRO A 193 -15.37 34.59 -25.30
N GLN A 194 -14.86 35.73 -24.85
CA GLN A 194 -15.65 36.86 -24.41
C GLN A 194 -16.31 37.52 -25.63
N HIS A 195 -17.64 37.58 -25.59
CA HIS A 195 -18.54 38.51 -26.31
C HIS A 195 -18.34 38.76 -27.82
N ALA A 196 -19.39 38.46 -28.58
CA ALA A 196 -19.92 39.41 -29.56
C ALA A 196 -21.40 39.66 -29.27
N LYS A 197 -21.69 40.89 -28.88
CA LYS A 197 -23.02 41.47 -28.68
C LYS A 197 -23.75 41.62 -30.03
N SER A 198 -25.07 41.39 -30.00
CA SER A 198 -26.15 42.08 -30.73
C SER A 198 -25.86 42.81 -32.04
N LEU A 199 -26.65 42.53 -33.10
CA LEU A 199 -27.43 43.55 -33.81
C LEU A 199 -28.50 42.95 -34.76
N GLN A 200 -29.55 43.73 -34.91
CA GLN A 200 -30.88 43.46 -35.49
C GLN A 200 -30.95 43.45 -37.02
N GLN A 201 -32.07 42.88 -37.51
CA GLN A 201 -32.90 43.26 -38.68
C GLN A 201 -32.27 43.44 -40.08
N LYS A 202 -32.76 42.64 -41.04
CA LYS A 202 -33.76 43.09 -42.02
C LYS A 202 -34.52 41.88 -42.57
#